data_AF-A0A6A0A2L7-F1
#
_entry.id   AF-A0A6A0A2L7-F1
#
_cell.length_a   1.000
_cell.length_b   1.000
_cell.length_c   1.000
_cell.angle_alpha   90.00
_cell.angle_beta   90.00
_cell.angle_gamma   90.00
#
_symmetry.space_group_name_H-M   'P 1'
#
loop_
_entity.id
_entity.type
_entity.pdbx_description
1 polymer ?
#
loop_
_entity_poly.entity_id
_entity_poly.type
_entity_poly.pdbx_seq_one_letter_code
_entity_poly.pdbx_strand_id
1 'polypeptide(L)'
;MRPRVRVKKILGLKNINIYALGIYVDSAAAKKALGSKFKSLDKETLANSQALLDEVLACESIEKTLRLVISFGALKRSQFVEALNERLAPGLKQ
;
A
#
# COMPACT_ATOMS: atom_id res chain seq x y z
N MET A 1 -2.04 -13.64 -7.94
CA MET A 1 -2.13 -12.33 -7.25
C MET A 1 -1.06 -11.43 -7.86
N ARG A 2 -1.41 -10.38 -8.62
CA ARG A 2 -0.45 -9.52 -9.33
C ARG A 2 -0.07 -8.32 -8.46
N PRO A 3 1.22 -8.01 -8.21
CA PRO A 3 1.62 -6.87 -7.39
C PRO A 3 1.22 -5.55 -8.06
N ARG A 4 0.72 -4.57 -7.29
CA ARG A 4 0.53 -3.19 -7.78
C ARG A 4 1.90 -2.54 -7.95
N VAL A 5 2.22 -2.19 -9.19
CA VAL A 5 3.50 -1.57 -9.57
C VAL A 5 3.30 -0.06 -9.69
N ARG A 6 4.15 0.74 -9.03
CA ARG A 6 4.10 2.21 -9.17
C ARG A 6 4.94 2.66 -10.36
N VAL A 7 4.29 3.36 -11.29
CA VAL A 7 4.91 3.93 -12.50
C VAL A 7 5.14 5.43 -12.30
N LYS A 8 6.34 5.92 -12.61
CA LYS A 8 6.63 7.37 -12.70
C LYS A 8 7.07 7.70 -14.13
N LYS A 9 6.39 8.66 -14.77
CA LYS A 9 6.80 9.19 -16.09
C LYS A 9 7.87 10.25 -15.88
N ILE A 10 9.00 10.10 -16.56
CA ILE A 10 10.04 11.11 -16.67
C ILE A 10 10.17 11.42 -18.17
N LEU A 11 9.86 12.66 -18.55
CA LEU A 11 10.10 13.30 -19.86
C LEU A 11 10.35 12.34 -21.04
N GLY A 12 9.28 11.92 -21.72
CA GLY A 12 9.34 11.26 -23.04
C GLY A 12 9.84 9.82 -23.09
N LEU A 13 10.39 9.26 -22.00
CA LEU A 13 10.91 7.89 -21.97
C LEU A 13 10.06 6.94 -21.11
N LYS A 14 9.93 5.73 -21.67
CA LYS A 14 9.36 4.47 -21.15
C LYS A 14 9.09 4.45 -19.63
N ASN A 15 7.86 4.10 -19.25
CA ASN A 15 7.42 3.90 -17.86
C ASN A 15 8.45 3.09 -17.04
N ILE A 16 9.07 3.73 -16.04
CA ILE A 16 10.02 3.07 -15.15
C ILE A 16 9.27 2.56 -13.92
N ASN A 17 9.32 1.24 -13.71
CA ASN A 17 8.79 0.58 -12.53
C ASN A 17 9.81 0.70 -11.40
N ILE A 18 9.60 1.67 -10.49
CA ILE A 18 10.58 1.99 -9.45
C ILE A 18 10.51 0.97 -8.31
N TYR A 19 9.30 0.62 -7.88
CA TYR A 19 9.08 -0.36 -6.81
C TYR A 19 7.71 -1.03 -6.92
N ALA A 20 7.63 -2.23 -6.34
CA ALA A 20 6.39 -2.90 -6.00
C ALA A 20 6.11 -2.73 -4.50
N LEU A 21 4.84 -2.52 -4.16
CA LEU A 21 4.37 -2.37 -2.78
C LEU A 21 3.31 -3.43 -2.48
N GLY A 22 3.48 -4.13 -1.36
CA GLY A 22 2.48 -5.03 -0.81
C GLY A 22 2.21 -4.71 0.65
N ILE A 23 0.94 -4.69 1.03
CA ILE A 23 0.50 -4.60 2.41
C ILE A 23 -0.05 -5.98 2.77
N TYR A 24 0.47 -6.54 3.85
CA TYR A 24 0.10 -7.85 4.37
C TYR A 24 -0.56 -7.63 5.72
N VAL A 25 -1.65 -8.35 5.95
CA VAL A 25 -2.42 -8.30 7.19
C VAL A 25 -2.74 -9.73 7.61
N ASP A 26 -2.84 -9.97 8.91
CA ASP A 26 -3.39 -11.23 9.38
C ASP A 26 -4.88 -11.31 9.00
N SER A 27 -5.19 -12.31 8.16
CA SER A 27 -6.55 -12.57 7.70
C SER A 27 -7.52 -12.91 8.84
N ALA A 28 -7.06 -13.60 9.90
CA ALA A 28 -7.91 -13.98 11.01
C ALA A 28 -8.25 -12.76 11.88
N ALA A 29 -7.24 -11.97 12.26
CA ALA A 29 -7.44 -10.71 12.98
C ALA A 29 -8.31 -9.72 12.18
N ALA A 30 -8.03 -9.54 10.89
CA ALA A 30 -8.80 -8.63 10.04
C ALA A 30 -10.27 -9.05 9.92
N LYS A 31 -10.54 -10.35 9.74
CA LYS A 31 -11.92 -10.86 9.69
C LYS A 31 -12.63 -10.71 11.03
N LYS A 32 -11.93 -10.89 12.15
CA LYS A 32 -12.49 -10.70 13.49
C LYS A 32 -12.83 -9.23 13.76
N ALA A 33 -11.96 -8.30 13.36
CA ALA A 33 -12.14 -6.87 13.61
C ALA A 33 -13.16 -6.21 12.67
N LEU A 34 -13.13 -6.55 11.37
CA LEU A 34 -13.87 -5.82 10.33
C LEU A 34 -14.92 -6.67 9.61
N GLY A 35 -14.92 -7.99 9.82
CA GLY A 35 -15.79 -8.91 9.07
C GLY A 35 -17.28 -8.68 9.27
N SER A 36 -17.71 -8.11 10.40
CA SER A 36 -19.11 -7.73 10.64
C SER A 36 -19.54 -6.51 9.82
N LYS A 37 -18.66 -5.50 9.68
CA LYS A 37 -18.94 -4.26 8.92
C LYS A 37 -19.11 -4.49 7.43
N PHE A 38 -18.37 -5.44 6.86
CA PHE A 38 -18.34 -5.67 5.41
C PHE A 38 -18.97 -7.01 4.99
N LYS A 39 -19.71 -7.67 5.89
CA LYS A 39 -20.30 -9.01 5.65
C LYS A 39 -21.29 -9.06 4.49
N SER A 40 -21.97 -7.95 4.22
CA SER A 40 -23.02 -7.82 3.20
C SER A 40 -22.50 -7.47 1.81
N LEU A 41 -21.22 -7.13 1.67
CA LEU A 41 -20.63 -6.80 0.39
C LEU A 41 -20.17 -8.06 -0.34
N ASP A 42 -20.38 -8.08 -1.66
CA ASP A 42 -19.85 -9.12 -2.52
C ASP A 42 -18.33 -8.97 -2.71
N LYS A 43 -17.70 -10.02 -3.25
CA LYS A 43 -16.24 -10.10 -3.39
C LYS A 43 -15.66 -9.03 -4.31
N GLU A 44 -16.38 -8.65 -5.36
CA GLU A 44 -15.88 -7.70 -6.36
C GLU A 44 -15.96 -6.27 -5.84
N THR A 45 -17.05 -5.95 -5.14
CA THR A 45 -17.20 -4.67 -4.44
C THR A 45 -16.18 -4.53 -3.31
N LEU A 46 -15.95 -5.61 -2.53
CA LEU A 46 -14.91 -5.65 -1.49
C LEU A 46 -13.51 -5.42 -2.05
N ALA A 47 -13.15 -6.07 -3.16
CA ALA A 47 -11.81 -5.99 -3.76
C ALA A 47 -11.47 -4.57 -4.25
N ASN A 48 -12.49 -3.76 -4.54
CA ASN A 48 -12.33 -2.39 -5.02
C ASN A 48 -12.76 -1.34 -3.98
N SER A 49 -13.09 -1.75 -2.76
CA SER A 49 -13.55 -0.86 -1.71
C SER A 49 -12.39 -0.10 -1.07
N GLN A 50 -12.35 1.21 -1.31
CA GLN A 50 -11.41 2.10 -0.61
C GLN A 50 -11.73 2.16 0.89
N ALA A 51 -13.01 2.12 1.27
CA ALA A 51 -13.44 2.13 2.67
C ALA A 51 -12.89 0.92 3.45
N LEU A 52 -12.80 -0.26 2.82
CA LEU A 52 -12.17 -1.43 3.42
C LEU A 52 -10.69 -1.18 3.67
N LEU A 53 -9.97 -0.61 2.69
CA LEU A 53 -8.55 -0.30 2.83
C LEU A 53 -8.32 0.68 3.98
N ASP A 54 -9.11 1.75 4.06
CA ASP A 54 -8.96 2.80 5.07
C ASP A 54 -9.23 2.25 6.48
N GLU A 55 -10.27 1.44 6.65
CA GLU A 55 -10.57 0.76 7.92
C GLU A 55 -9.50 -0.26 8.30
N VAL A 56 -8.98 -1.02 7.32
CA VAL A 56 -7.84 -1.92 7.57
C VAL A 56 -6.64 -1.12 8.04
N LEU A 57 -6.31 0.02 7.41
CA LEU A 57 -5.16 0.86 7.76
C LEU A 57 -5.32 1.52 9.14
N ALA A 58 -6.51 2.01 9.48
CA ALA A 58 -6.80 2.70 10.75
C ALA A 58 -6.93 1.74 11.95
N CYS A 59 -7.28 0.48 11.72
CA CYS A 59 -7.54 -0.47 12.81
C CYS A 59 -6.24 -0.94 13.49
N GLU A 60 -5.93 -0.41 14.67
CA GLU A 60 -4.69 -0.72 15.41
C GLU A 60 -4.56 -2.19 15.84
N SER A 61 -5.68 -2.88 16.06
CA SER A 61 -5.70 -4.28 16.51
C SER A 61 -5.32 -5.29 15.41
N ILE A 62 -5.15 -4.84 14.17
CA ILE A 62 -4.66 -5.65 13.06
C ILE A 62 -3.17 -5.36 12.88
N GLU A 63 -2.33 -6.39 13.03
CA GLU A 63 -0.93 -6.31 12.66
C GLU A 63 -0.78 -6.17 11.14
N LYS A 64 0.05 -5.20 10.73
CA LYS A 64 0.26 -4.86 9.33
C LYS A 64 1.74 -4.93 9.01
N THR A 65 2.07 -5.65 7.94
CA THR A 65 3.42 -5.66 7.38
C THR A 65 3.41 -5.00 6.02
N LEU A 66 4.24 -3.97 5.86
CA LEU A 66 4.47 -3.32 4.58
C LEU A 66 5.76 -3.87 3.96
N ARG A 67 5.66 -4.47 2.78
CA ARG A 67 6.80 -4.93 1.99
C ARG A 67 6.96 -4.05 0.77
N LEU A 68 8.15 -3.49 0.61
CA LEU A 68 8.52 -2.69 -0.54
C LEU A 68 9.71 -3.34 -1.24
N VAL A 69 9.54 -3.64 -2.53
CA VAL A 69 10.56 -4.30 -3.35
C VAL A 69 10.98 -3.32 -4.44
N ILE A 70 12.22 -2.84 -4.36
CA ILE A 70 12.79 -1.90 -5.34
C ILE A 70 13.23 -2.71 -6.57
N SER A 71 12.63 -2.41 -7.72
CA SER A 71 12.91 -3.12 -8.98
C SER A 71 13.86 -2.34 -9.90
N PHE A 72 14.11 -1.07 -9.60
CA PHE A 72 14.98 -0.22 -10.40
C PHE A 72 16.41 -0.25 -9.87
N GLY A 73 17.31 -0.95 -10.59
CA GLY A 73 18.70 -1.19 -10.16
C GLY A 73 19.57 0.06 -10.03
N ALA A 74 19.19 1.18 -10.67
CA ALA A 74 19.91 2.45 -10.55
C ALA A 74 19.39 3.34 -9.39
N LEU A 75 18.36 2.90 -8.66
CA LEU A 75 17.85 3.64 -7.51
C LEU A 75 18.76 3.45 -6.30
N LYS A 76 19.41 4.52 -5.83
CA LYS A 76 20.14 4.46 -4.56
C LYS A 76 19.15 4.45 -3.39
N ARG A 77 19.46 3.67 -2.36
CA ARG A 77 18.66 3.59 -1.12
C ARG A 77 18.41 4.96 -0.49
N SER A 78 19.43 5.84 -0.50
CA SER A 78 19.32 7.20 0.07
C SER A 78 18.25 8.03 -0.64
N GLN A 79 18.28 8.06 -1.98
CA GLN A 79 17.29 8.78 -2.78
C GLN A 79 15.86 8.25 -2.57
N PHE A 80 15.74 6.94 -2.35
CA PHE A 80 14.46 6.32 -2.02
C PHE A 80 13.93 6.76 -0.64
N VAL A 81 14.77 6.71 0.40
CA VAL A 81 14.39 7.10 1.77
C VAL A 81 14.08 8.59 1.86
N GLU A 82 14.86 9.43 1.18
CA GLU A 82 14.63 10.88 1.12
C GLU A 82 13.28 11.20 0.47
N ALA A 83 13.01 10.64 -0.71
CA ALA A 83 11.71 10.81 -1.36
C ALA A 83 10.53 10.22 -0.57
N LEU A 84 10.78 9.18 0.24
CA LEU A 84 9.78 8.62 1.15
C LEU A 84 9.51 9.59 2.30
N ASN A 85 10.56 10.11 2.94
CA ASN A 85 10.45 11.07 4.03
C ASN A 85 9.77 12.37 3.59
N GLU A 86 10.11 12.91 2.42
CA GLU A 86 9.44 14.10 1.86
C GLU A 86 7.93 13.89 1.69
N ARG A 87 7.51 12.69 1.27
CA ARG A 87 6.08 12.38 1.11
C ARG A 87 5.36 12.08 2.41
N LEU A 88 6.07 11.55 3.42
CA LEU A 88 5.50 11.27 4.74
C LEU A 88 5.46 12.52 5.63
N ALA A 89 6.39 13.47 5.43
CA ALA A 89 6.47 14.72 6.17
C ALA A 89 5.14 15.52 6.25
N PRO A 90 4.33 15.67 5.19
CA PRO A 90 3.03 16.34 5.30
C PRO A 90 1.98 15.56 6.09
N GLY A 91 2.08 14.23 6.16
CA GLY A 91 1.13 13.38 6.92
C GLY A 91 1.47 13.22 8.40
N LEU A 92 2.71 13.49 8.80
CA LEU A 92 3.19 13.43 10.19
C LEU A 92 3.08 14.77 10.94
N LYS A 93 2.74 15.86 10.25
CA LYS A 93 2.60 17.22 10.80
C LYS A 93 1.14 17.60 11.10
N GLN A 94 0.21 16.65 11.04
CA GLN A 94 -1.20 16.84 11.38
C GLN A 94 -1.49 16.30 12.77
#